data_AF-A0A963QB22-F1
#
_entry.id   AF-A0A963QB22-F1
#
_cell.length_a   1.000
_cell.length_b   1.000
_cell.length_c   1.000
_cell.angle_alpha   90.00
_cell.angle_beta   90.00
_cell.angle_gamma   90.00
#
_symmetry.space_group_name_H-M   'P 1'
#
loop_
_entity.id
_entity.type
_entity.pdbx_description
1 polymer ?
#
loop_
_entity_poly.entity_id
_entity_poly.type
_entity_poly.pdbx_seq_one_letter_code
_entity_poly.pdbx_strand_id
1 'polypeptide(L)'
;IRIRSYDDQGRLTTATANRALTDGDAVVVELFGNAVLVREAQPDKDGNIVPRIEFRGEYLHTNTETERVTSDKPVQLRRGNDVFVGDTMDFDNVNQIMVMQGRVKGLINPKQPSATATKP
;
A
#
# COMPACT_ATOMS: atom_id res chain seq x y z
N ILE A 1 13.54 5.08 10.79
CA ILE A 1 13.65 5.93 9.58
C ILE A 1 12.27 6.34 9.09
N ARG A 2 12.16 7.42 8.31
CA ARG A 2 10.92 7.85 7.65
C ARG A 2 11.25 8.39 6.25
N ILE A 3 10.55 7.88 5.24
CA ILE A 3 10.67 8.27 3.83
C ILE A 3 9.29 8.75 3.37
N ARG A 4 9.27 9.77 2.51
CA ARG A 4 8.07 10.29 1.88
C ARG A 4 8.31 10.40 0.38
N SER A 5 7.35 9.96 -0.41
CA SER A 5 7.33 10.12 -1.85
C SER A 5 5.96 10.59 -2.33
N TYR A 6 5.92 11.18 -3.51
CA TYR A 6 4.72 11.64 -4.18
C TYR A 6 4.66 10.99 -5.56
N ASP A 7 3.49 10.50 -5.97
CA ASP A 7 3.26 10.06 -7.34
C ASP A 7 2.93 11.25 -8.27
N ASP A 8 2.76 10.99 -9.56
CA ASP A 8 2.43 12.01 -10.57
C ASP A 8 1.11 12.76 -10.29
N GLN A 9 0.24 12.17 -9.46
CA GLN A 9 -1.02 12.78 -9.02
C GLN A 9 -0.87 13.54 -7.70
N GLY A 10 0.33 13.63 -7.14
CA GLY A 10 0.61 14.27 -5.85
C GLY A 10 0.25 13.41 -4.64
N ARG A 11 0.02 12.10 -4.80
CA ARG A 11 -0.35 11.21 -3.70
C ARG A 11 0.82 10.90 -2.81
N LEU A 12 0.66 11.24 -1.52
CA LEU A 12 1.67 10.97 -0.52
C LEU A 12 1.74 9.47 -0.20
N THR A 13 2.92 8.91 -0.36
CA THR A 13 3.33 7.64 0.24
C THR A 13 4.32 7.91 1.38
N THR A 14 4.08 7.34 2.55
CA THR A 14 5.00 7.39 3.69
C THR A 14 5.46 5.98 4.04
N ALA A 15 6.77 5.79 4.10
CA ALA A 15 7.40 4.56 4.58
C ALA A 15 8.15 4.80 5.90
N THR A 16 8.02 3.88 6.85
CA THR A 16 8.77 3.87 8.11
C THR A 16 9.27 2.46 8.41
N ALA A 17 10.46 2.37 9.00
CA ALA A 17 11.06 1.10 9.44
C ALA A 17 12.16 1.37 10.48
N ASN A 18 12.74 0.31 11.05
CA ASN A 18 13.93 0.42 11.89
C ASN A 18 15.16 0.80 11.03
N ARG A 19 15.31 0.16 9.86
CA ARG A 19 16.39 0.40 8.90
C ARG A 19 15.84 0.44 7.48
N ALA A 20 16.50 1.21 6.60
CA ALA A 20 16.26 1.21 5.17
C ALA A 20 17.58 1.02 4.41
N LEU A 21 17.52 0.35 3.26
CA LEU A 21 18.54 0.38 2.22
C LEU A 21 17.91 0.98 0.96
N THR A 22 18.65 1.81 0.25
CA THR A 22 18.17 2.48 -0.96
C THR A 22 19.33 2.72 -1.91
N ASP A 23 19.02 2.81 -3.21
CA ASP A 23 19.95 3.36 -4.20
C ASP A 23 20.11 4.89 -4.05
N GLY A 24 20.99 5.48 -4.84
CA GLY A 24 21.29 6.92 -4.80
C GLY A 24 20.12 7.82 -5.21
N ASP A 25 19.16 7.28 -5.98
CA ASP A 25 18.03 8.01 -6.54
C ASP A 25 16.71 7.74 -5.78
N ALA A 26 16.74 6.88 -4.77
CA ALA A 26 15.60 6.39 -4.01
C ALA A 26 14.50 5.74 -4.85
N VAL A 27 14.89 5.06 -5.94
CA VAL A 27 13.98 4.29 -6.80
C VAL A 27 13.59 2.99 -6.13
N VAL A 28 14.59 2.24 -5.68
CA VAL A 28 14.41 1.00 -4.92
C VAL A 28 14.70 1.27 -3.46
N VAL A 29 13.70 0.98 -2.61
CA VAL A 29 13.84 1.06 -1.15
C VAL A 29 13.48 -0.27 -0.53
N GLU A 30 14.37 -0.78 0.30
CA GLU A 30 14.16 -1.97 1.13
C GLU A 30 14.03 -1.55 2.59
N LEU A 31 12.93 -1.93 3.21
CA LEU A 31 12.56 -1.58 4.58
C LEU A 31 12.68 -2.81 5.48
N PHE A 32 13.41 -2.69 6.60
CA PHE A 32 13.68 -3.79 7.52
C PHE A 32 13.22 -3.47 8.95
N GLY A 33 12.44 -4.39 9.51
CA GLY A 33 11.95 -4.38 10.89
C GLY A 33 10.91 -3.30 11.14
N ASN A 34 9.74 -3.68 11.68
CA ASN A 34 8.60 -2.77 11.86
C ASN A 34 8.30 -1.93 10.60
N ALA A 35 8.40 -2.55 9.42
CA ALA A 35 8.21 -1.87 8.15
C ALA A 35 6.73 -1.55 7.96
N VAL A 36 6.43 -0.27 7.73
CA VAL A 36 5.10 0.23 7.45
C VAL A 36 5.16 1.14 6.24
N LEU A 37 4.36 0.84 5.22
CA LEU A 37 4.15 1.72 4.08
C LEU A 37 2.69 2.13 4.02
N VAL A 38 2.43 3.43 3.96
CA VAL A 38 1.10 4.01 3.90
C VAL A 38 0.98 4.83 2.63
N ARG A 39 -0.02 4.52 1.82
CA ARG A 39 -0.47 5.35 0.69
C ARG A 39 -1.79 5.99 1.08
N GLU A 40 -1.80 7.32 1.15
CA GLU A 40 -2.98 8.05 1.60
C GLU A 40 -4.13 7.96 0.61
N ALA A 41 -5.36 8.10 1.12
CA ALA A 41 -6.54 8.13 0.28
C ALA A 41 -6.50 9.34 -0.65
N GLN A 42 -6.86 9.15 -1.92
CA GLN A 42 -6.89 10.22 -2.91
C GLN A 42 -7.97 9.96 -3.97
N PRO A 43 -8.59 11.00 -4.54
CA PRO A 43 -9.38 10.85 -5.76
C PRO A 43 -8.55 10.25 -6.91
N ASP A 44 -9.12 9.31 -7.63
CA ASP A 44 -8.63 8.91 -8.94
C ASP A 44 -9.01 9.94 -10.02
N LYS A 45 -8.67 9.65 -11.29
CA LYS A 45 -8.96 10.53 -12.43
C LYS A 45 -10.47 10.72 -12.67
N ASP A 46 -11.29 9.79 -12.20
CA ASP A 46 -12.74 9.79 -12.35
C ASP A 46 -13.45 10.40 -11.11
N GLY A 47 -12.68 10.86 -10.12
CA GLY A 47 -13.18 11.45 -8.89
C GLY A 47 -13.61 10.45 -7.82
N ASN A 48 -13.39 9.14 -8.02
CA ASN A 48 -13.66 8.14 -6.99
C ASN A 48 -12.54 8.15 -5.95
N ILE A 49 -12.89 8.04 -4.67
CA ILE A 49 -11.87 7.95 -3.61
C ILE A 49 -11.22 6.57 -3.64
N VAL A 50 -9.94 6.53 -3.99
CA VAL A 50 -9.08 5.38 -3.76
C VAL A 50 -8.83 5.29 -2.25
N PRO A 51 -9.20 4.18 -1.59
CA PRO A 51 -9.01 4.04 -0.15
C PRO A 51 -7.53 4.09 0.23
N ARG A 52 -7.25 4.57 1.44
CA ARG A 52 -5.93 4.46 2.06
C ARG A 52 -5.47 3.00 2.09
N ILE A 53 -4.25 2.74 1.63
CA ILE A 53 -3.63 1.42 1.65
C ILE A 53 -2.45 1.45 2.62
N GLU A 54 -2.34 0.41 3.43
CA GLU A 54 -1.28 0.27 4.42
C GLU A 54 -0.71 -1.14 4.42
N PHE A 55 0.60 -1.24 4.29
CA PHE A 55 1.37 -2.48 4.34
C PHE A 55 2.16 -2.52 5.63
N ARG A 56 2.13 -3.64 6.34
CA ARG A 56 2.88 -3.86 7.58
C ARG A 56 3.59 -5.20 7.54
N GLY A 57 4.88 -5.22 7.85
CA GLY A 57 5.64 -6.47 7.91
C GLY A 57 7.05 -6.27 8.45
N GLU A 58 7.81 -7.35 8.50
CA GLU A 58 9.23 -7.33 8.90
C GLU A 58 10.16 -6.93 7.76
N TYR A 59 9.69 -7.07 6.52
CA TYR A 59 10.41 -6.67 5.32
C TYR A 59 9.43 -6.18 4.26
N LEU A 60 9.78 -5.08 3.59
CA LEU A 60 9.07 -4.60 2.40
C LEU A 60 10.12 -4.12 1.39
N HIS A 61 9.96 -4.53 0.14
CA HIS A 61 10.71 -4.02 -1.00
C HIS A 61 9.77 -3.13 -1.81
N THR A 62 10.19 -1.92 -2.12
CA THR A 62 9.39 -0.96 -2.87
C THR A 62 10.18 -0.43 -4.04
N ASN A 63 9.56 -0.42 -5.22
CA ASN A 63 10.07 0.24 -6.41
C ASN A 63 9.11 1.38 -6.77
N THR A 64 9.60 2.62 -6.67
CA THR A 64 8.76 3.81 -6.84
C THR A 64 8.41 4.11 -8.29
N GLU A 65 9.26 3.72 -9.25
CA GLU A 65 9.01 3.90 -10.69
C GLU A 65 7.95 2.95 -11.24
N THR A 66 8.02 1.67 -10.85
CA THR A 66 7.04 0.64 -11.24
C THR A 66 5.82 0.59 -10.32
N GLU A 67 5.82 1.44 -9.29
CA GLU A 67 4.83 1.48 -8.20
C GLU A 67 4.50 0.09 -7.61
N ARG A 68 5.54 -0.74 -7.46
CA ARG A 68 5.42 -2.09 -6.89
C ARG A 68 5.86 -2.13 -5.44
N VAL A 69 5.13 -2.90 -4.64
CA VAL A 69 5.51 -3.26 -3.27
C VAL A 69 5.50 -4.77 -3.17
N THR A 70 6.59 -5.37 -2.72
CA THR A 70 6.71 -6.82 -2.55
C THR A 70 7.22 -7.17 -1.16
N SER A 71 6.94 -8.40 -0.73
CA SER A 71 7.53 -8.99 0.46
C SER A 71 7.62 -10.49 0.29
N ASP A 72 8.78 -11.04 0.62
CA ASP A 72 9.01 -12.48 0.79
C ASP A 72 8.76 -12.93 2.24
N LYS A 73 8.27 -12.02 3.09
CA LYS A 73 7.93 -12.27 4.50
C LYS A 73 6.44 -12.03 4.77
N PRO A 74 5.94 -12.55 5.91
CA PRO A 74 4.56 -12.30 6.29
C PRO A 74 4.23 -10.81 6.32
N VAL A 75 3.13 -10.46 5.66
CA VAL A 75 2.66 -9.09 5.54
C VAL A 75 1.18 -9.00 5.88
N GLN A 76 0.80 -7.90 6.50
CA GLN A 76 -0.57 -7.47 6.63
C GLN A 76 -0.81 -6.27 5.71
N LEU A 77 -1.77 -6.38 4.81
CA LEU A 77 -2.28 -5.27 4.03
C LEU A 77 -3.62 -4.82 4.60
N ARG A 78 -3.80 -3.52 4.79
CA ARG A 78 -5.09 -2.90 5.10
C ARG A 78 -5.49 -1.93 4.00
N ARG A 79 -6.66 -2.12 3.39
CA ARG A 79 -7.23 -1.24 2.36
C ARG A 79 -8.55 -0.69 2.86
N GLY A 80 -8.57 0.57 3.27
CA GLY A 80 -9.70 1.12 4.03
C GLY A 80 -9.94 0.27 5.29
N ASN A 81 -11.11 -0.37 5.37
CA ASN A 81 -11.46 -1.26 6.48
C ASN A 81 -11.07 -2.73 6.22
N ASP A 82 -10.78 -3.10 4.97
CA ASP A 82 -10.44 -4.47 4.60
C ASP A 82 -9.04 -4.83 5.09
N VAL A 83 -8.86 -6.06 5.58
CA VAL A 83 -7.57 -6.54 6.07
C VAL A 83 -7.24 -7.88 5.40
N PHE A 84 -6.03 -7.97 4.88
CA PHE A 84 -5.47 -9.17 4.26
C PHE A 84 -4.16 -9.51 4.93
N VAL A 85 -3.90 -10.79 5.17
CA VAL A 85 -2.62 -11.29 5.64
C VAL A 85 -2.18 -12.43 4.74
N GLY A 86 -0.88 -12.51 4.47
CA GLY A 86 -0.26 -13.56 3.65
C GLY A 86 1.19 -13.78 4.04
N ASP A 87 1.78 -14.90 3.60
CA ASP A 87 3.18 -15.22 3.88
C ASP A 87 4.14 -14.50 2.92
N THR A 88 3.67 -14.17 1.73
CA THR A 88 4.36 -13.32 0.74
C THR A 88 3.35 -12.43 0.03
N MET A 89 3.83 -11.38 -0.63
CA MET A 89 3.00 -10.42 -1.34
C MET A 89 3.74 -9.78 -2.53
N ASP A 90 3.01 -9.55 -3.62
CA ASP A 90 3.37 -8.67 -4.73
C ASP A 90 2.14 -7.78 -5.04
N PHE A 91 2.31 -6.47 -4.85
CA PHE A 91 1.31 -5.46 -5.14
C PHE A 91 1.79 -4.58 -6.27
N ASP A 92 1.02 -4.55 -7.34
CA ASP A 92 1.20 -3.70 -8.51
C ASP A 92 0.13 -2.61 -8.51
N ASN A 93 0.53 -1.37 -8.18
CA ASN A 93 -0.40 -0.26 -8.12
C ASN A 93 -0.87 0.20 -9.51
N VAL A 94 -0.05 0.05 -10.55
CA VAL A 94 -0.42 0.47 -11.91
C VAL A 94 -1.58 -0.39 -12.42
N ASN A 95 -1.46 -1.71 -12.24
CA ASN A 95 -2.48 -2.67 -12.67
C ASN A 95 -3.56 -2.93 -11.61
N GLN A 96 -3.41 -2.37 -10.40
CA GLN A 96 -4.29 -2.62 -9.25
C GLN A 96 -4.41 -4.11 -8.91
N ILE A 97 -3.30 -4.86 -9.03
CA ILE A 97 -3.25 -6.30 -8.76
C ILE A 97 -2.53 -6.53 -7.44
N MET A 98 -3.13 -7.35 -6.57
CA MET A 98 -2.49 -7.88 -5.37
C MET A 98 -2.43 -9.41 -5.45
N VAL A 99 -1.22 -9.95 -5.41
CA VAL A 99 -0.97 -11.38 -5.29
C VAL A 99 -0.42 -11.66 -3.89
N MET A 100 -1.08 -12.54 -3.16
CA MET A 100 -0.60 -13.06 -1.87
C MET A 100 -0.53 -14.58 -1.91
N GLN A 101 0.46 -15.17 -1.27
CA GLN A 101 0.64 -16.63 -1.24
C GLN A 101 0.84 -17.16 0.19
N GLY A 102 0.71 -18.49 0.35
CA GLY A 102 0.81 -19.19 1.63
C GLY A 102 -0.50 -19.15 2.42
N ARG A 103 -0.42 -18.82 3.72
CA ARG A 103 -1.56 -18.79 4.65
C ARG A 103 -2.37 -17.50 4.53
N VAL A 104 -3.00 -17.33 3.36
CA VAL A 104 -3.76 -16.11 3.06
C VAL A 104 -5.08 -16.10 3.83
N LYS A 105 -5.35 -14.99 4.54
CA LYS A 105 -6.66 -14.71 5.14
C LYS A 105 -7.08 -13.29 4.79
N GLY A 106 -8.34 -13.11 4.42
CA GLY A 106 -8.93 -11.81 4.11
C GLY A 106 -10.20 -11.57 4.92
N LEU A 107 -10.32 -10.37 5.48
CA LEU A 107 -11.54 -9.82 6.04
C LEU A 107 -11.97 -8.66 5.14
N ILE A 108 -13.06 -8.87 4.40
CA ILE A 108 -13.65 -7.85 3.53
C ILE A 108 -14.88 -7.29 4.23
N ASN A 109 -14.88 -5.99 4.46
CA ASN A 109 -16.00 -5.30 5.07
C ASN A 109 -17.01 -4.88 4.01
N PRO A 110 -18.31 -4.88 4.33
CA PRO A 110 -19.32 -4.32 3.45
C PRO A 110 -18.97 -2.87 3.13
N LYS A 111 -18.95 -2.52 1.84
CA LYS A 111 -18.94 -1.12 1.44
C LYS A 111 -20.27 -0.52 1.88
N GLN A 112 -20.26 0.45 2.79
CA GLN A 112 -21.46 1.25 3.00
C GLN A 112 -21.83 1.87 1.65
N PRO A 113 -23.06 1.69 1.16
CA PRO A 113 -23.51 2.41 -0.02
C PRO A 113 -23.34 3.89 0.29
N SER A 114 -22.59 4.60 -0.54
CA SER A 114 -22.51 6.06 -0.48
C SER A 114 -23.95 6.57 -0.51
N ALA A 115 -24.41 7.22 0.56
CA ALA A 115 -25.74 7.82 0.57
C ALA A 115 -25.81 8.78 -0.62
N THR A 116 -26.70 8.49 -1.56
CA THR A 116 -27.02 9.33 -2.70
C THR A 116 -27.28 10.74 -2.16
N ALA A 117 -26.52 11.72 -2.65
CA ALA A 117 -26.78 13.12 -2.36
C ALA A 117 -28.17 13.47 -2.91
N THR A 118 -29.19 13.43 -2.06
CA THR A 118 -30.48 14.06 -2.32
C THR A 118 -30.25 15.56 -2.32
N LYS A 119 -30.12 16.13 -3.52
CA LYS A 119 -30.14 17.57 -3.73
C LYS A 119 -31.59 18.07 -3.55
N PRO A 120 -31.84 19.14 -2.78
CA PRO A 120 -33.15 19.77 -2.66
C PRO A 120 -33.59 20.49 -3.95
#